data_AF-A0A3N5R1F7-F1
#
_entry.id   AF-A0A3N5R1F7-F1
#
_cell.length_a   1.000
_cell.length_b   1.000
_cell.length_c   1.000
_cell.angle_alpha   90.00
_cell.angle_beta   90.00
_cell.angle_gamma   90.00
#
_symmetry.space_group_name_H-M   'P 1'
#
loop_
_entity.id
_entity.type
_entity.pdbx_description
1 polymer ?
#
loop_
_entity_poly.entity_id
_entity_poly.type
_entity_poly.pdbx_seq_one_letter_code
_entity_poly.pdbx_strand_id
1 'polypeptide(L)'
;MIFSLIKQEIGYLRTQWESLLFAEFKQKDQKKEAIRDLNDQLAVIICNDPTLLQDLGRVQNKFLELSLPPEKGENWVMMQIESRWHDLLKIHPQPKILADNIFKSLGILKKSLYFGLDPVLIEKYDKISVELKNEWISLIYQNFEKFDPGMLNRIIRLLENDTLNIASRERSCRRLVQLKALAETMNQLEHNTNFLLQQVLNGGTEELLAEYLDPSNHTPSKKSITPIKPSPEPIGVPLNS
;
A
#
# COMPACT_ATOMS: atom_id res chain seq x y z
N MET A 1 7.43 -6.15 9.79
CA MET A 1 7.22 -4.94 10.62
C MET A 1 7.52 -3.63 9.86
N ILE A 2 8.65 -3.50 9.16
CA ILE A 2 8.96 -2.23 8.43
C ILE A 2 7.93 -1.93 7.34
N PHE A 3 7.53 -2.95 6.59
CA PHE A 3 6.55 -2.78 5.53
C PHE A 3 5.18 -2.26 6.01
N SER A 4 4.75 -2.61 7.24
CA SER A 4 3.53 -2.03 7.81
C SER A 4 3.69 -0.55 8.16
N LEU A 5 4.88 -0.12 8.58
CA LEU A 5 5.17 1.30 8.81
C LEU A 5 5.18 2.10 7.50
N ILE A 6 5.74 1.53 6.43
CA ILE A 6 5.68 2.14 5.08
C ILE A 6 4.22 2.30 4.64
N LYS A 7 3.40 1.25 4.78
CA LYS A 7 1.97 1.31 4.48
C LYS A 7 1.23 2.36 5.30
N GLN A 8 1.59 2.50 6.59
CA GLN A 8 1.01 3.51 7.46
C GLN A 8 1.36 4.92 7.01
N GLU A 9 2.61 5.18 6.63
CA GLU A 9 3.04 6.49 6.14
C GLU A 9 2.40 6.83 4.77
N ILE A 10 2.24 5.85 3.87
CA ILE A 10 1.48 6.03 2.62
C ILE A 10 -0.01 6.31 2.92
N GLY A 11 -0.59 5.61 3.89
CA GLY A 11 -1.96 5.87 4.35
C GLY A 11 -2.14 7.27 4.95
N TYR A 12 -1.13 7.76 5.66
CA TYR A 12 -1.10 9.13 6.14
C TYR A 12 -1.07 10.14 4.98
N LEU A 13 -0.22 9.92 3.98
CA LEU A 13 -0.15 10.75 2.77
C LEU A 13 -1.49 10.80 2.02
N ARG A 14 -2.21 9.67 1.93
CA ARG A 14 -3.57 9.63 1.39
C ARG A 14 -4.53 10.50 2.19
N THR A 15 -4.47 10.42 3.52
CA THR A 15 -5.29 11.25 4.41
C THR A 15 -4.99 12.74 4.23
N GLN A 16 -3.73 13.12 4.03
CA GLN A 16 -3.36 14.51 3.75
C GLN A 16 -3.85 14.99 2.39
N TRP A 17 -3.78 14.13 1.36
CA TRP A 17 -4.35 14.39 0.04
C TRP A 17 -5.87 14.61 0.11
N GLU A 18 -6.60 13.72 0.78
CA GLU A 18 -8.06 13.86 0.94
C GLU A 18 -8.43 15.10 1.76
N SER A 19 -7.67 15.40 2.82
CA SER A 19 -7.87 16.61 3.63
C SER A 19 -7.70 17.89 2.81
N LEU A 20 -6.75 17.90 1.88
CA LEU A 20 -6.55 19.00 0.94
C LEU A 20 -7.78 19.16 0.03
N LEU A 21 -8.27 18.07 -0.55
CA LEU A 21 -9.46 18.10 -1.41
C LEU A 21 -10.72 18.56 -0.64
N PHE A 22 -10.90 18.10 0.60
CA PHE A 22 -12.00 18.57 1.46
C PHE A 22 -11.93 20.08 1.71
N ALA A 23 -10.73 20.60 1.99
CA ALA A 23 -10.52 22.03 2.23
C ALA A 23 -10.80 22.86 0.96
N GLU A 24 -10.33 22.40 -0.20
CA GLU A 24 -10.50 23.11 -1.46
C GLU A 24 -11.97 23.19 -1.88
N PHE A 25 -12.67 22.05 -1.86
CA PHE A 25 -14.05 21.96 -2.33
C PHE A 25 -15.08 22.20 -1.21
N LYS A 26 -14.64 22.57 -0.01
CA LYS A 26 -15.49 22.77 1.20
C LYS A 26 -16.45 21.61 1.46
N GLN A 27 -16.00 20.39 1.16
CA GLN A 27 -16.79 19.19 1.35
C GLN A 27 -16.54 18.60 2.74
N LYS A 28 -17.56 17.93 3.27
CA LYS A 28 -17.44 17.20 4.52
C LYS A 28 -16.87 15.81 4.29
N ASP A 29 -16.19 15.30 5.31
CA ASP A 29 -15.67 13.94 5.35
C ASP A 29 -16.82 12.93 5.45
N GLN A 30 -17.28 12.46 4.28
CA GLN A 30 -18.38 11.50 4.17
C GLN A 30 -18.09 10.17 4.87
N LYS A 31 -16.81 9.78 5.02
CA LYS A 31 -16.43 8.57 5.77
C LYS A 31 -16.80 8.75 7.24
N LYS A 32 -16.46 9.90 7.83
CA LYS A 32 -16.82 10.23 9.22
C LYS A 32 -18.32 10.40 9.42
N GLU A 33 -19.00 11.03 8.47
CA GLU A 33 -20.46 11.19 8.55
C GLU A 33 -21.17 9.83 8.49
N ALA A 34 -20.80 8.95 7.56
CA ALA A 34 -21.41 7.62 7.46
C ALA A 34 -21.19 6.75 8.71
N ILE A 35 -20.01 6.80 9.33
CA ILE A 35 -19.76 6.09 10.61
C ILE A 35 -20.58 6.69 11.75
N ARG A 36 -20.74 8.03 11.79
CA ARG A 36 -21.61 8.68 12.77
C ARG A 36 -23.05 8.22 12.60
N ASP A 37 -23.57 8.26 11.38
CA ASP A 37 -24.94 7.81 11.09
C ASP A 37 -25.16 6.36 11.53
N LEU A 38 -24.19 5.46 11.27
CA LEU A 38 -24.26 4.07 11.72
C LEU A 38 -24.24 3.93 13.25
N ASN A 39 -23.44 4.74 13.95
CA ASN A 39 -23.44 4.78 15.41
C ASN A 39 -24.77 5.31 15.96
N ASP A 40 -25.39 6.30 15.30
CA ASP A 40 -26.70 6.82 15.69
C ASP A 40 -27.79 5.76 15.48
N GLN A 41 -27.71 4.94 14.42
CA GLN A 41 -28.61 3.79 14.25
C GLN A 41 -28.43 2.74 15.35
N LEU A 42 -27.19 2.50 15.84
CA LEU A 42 -26.95 1.59 16.97
C LEU A 42 -27.61 2.08 18.26
N ALA A 43 -27.74 3.40 18.46
CA ALA A 43 -28.34 3.94 19.68
C ALA A 43 -29.86 3.72 19.76
N VAL A 44 -30.52 3.54 18.61
CA VAL A 44 -31.98 3.41 18.52
C VAL A 44 -32.43 1.95 18.33
N ILE A 45 -31.49 1.04 18.06
CA ILE A 45 -31.82 -0.35 17.75
C ILE A 45 -32.38 -1.09 18.97
N ILE A 46 -33.42 -1.89 18.74
CA ILE A 46 -34.00 -2.73 19.80
C ILE A 46 -33.20 -4.04 19.84
N CYS A 47 -32.27 -4.13 20.79
CA CYS A 47 -31.44 -5.32 21.02
C CYS A 47 -31.26 -5.56 22.51
N ASN A 48 -31.36 -6.83 22.93
CA ASN A 48 -31.21 -7.23 24.34
C ASN A 48 -29.76 -7.58 24.71
N ASP A 49 -28.83 -7.49 23.75
CA ASP A 49 -27.41 -7.74 23.96
C ASP A 49 -26.60 -6.43 23.80
N PRO A 50 -26.35 -5.70 24.91
CA PRO A 50 -25.57 -4.47 24.86
C PRO A 50 -24.10 -4.70 24.50
N THR A 51 -23.57 -5.91 24.70
CA THR A 51 -22.17 -6.22 24.39
C THR A 51 -21.96 -6.30 22.88
N LEU A 52 -22.92 -6.88 22.14
CA LEU A 52 -22.91 -6.91 20.68
C LEU A 52 -22.94 -5.50 20.08
N LEU A 53 -23.78 -4.61 20.62
CA LEU A 53 -23.88 -3.22 20.18
C LEU A 53 -22.56 -2.45 20.42
N GLN A 54 -21.96 -2.64 21.60
CA GLN A 54 -20.70 -2.02 21.95
C GLN A 54 -19.56 -2.51 21.03
N ASP A 55 -19.53 -3.81 20.73
CA ASP A 55 -18.53 -4.40 19.84
C ASP A 55 -18.65 -3.87 18.41
N LEU A 56 -19.87 -3.78 17.87
CA LEU A 56 -20.12 -3.21 16.55
C LEU A 56 -19.72 -1.73 16.51
N GLY A 57 -20.13 -0.94 17.50
CA GLY A 57 -19.73 0.47 17.61
C GLY A 57 -18.21 0.64 17.70
N ARG A 58 -17.52 -0.21 18.46
CA ARG A 58 -16.05 -0.20 18.55
C ARG A 58 -15.39 -0.48 17.21
N VAL A 59 -15.87 -1.49 16.47
CA VAL A 59 -15.34 -1.83 15.14
C VAL A 59 -15.56 -0.70 14.15
N GLN A 60 -16.75 -0.09 14.14
CA GLN A 60 -17.06 1.06 13.28
C GLN A 60 -16.11 2.23 13.53
N ASN A 61 -15.88 2.58 14.80
CA ASN A 61 -14.97 3.66 15.15
C ASN A 61 -13.51 3.32 14.84
N LYS A 62 -13.10 2.06 15.04
CA LYS A 62 -11.77 1.58 14.66
C LYS A 62 -11.48 1.80 13.17
N PHE A 63 -12.49 1.71 12.30
CA PHE A 63 -12.30 1.95 10.86
C PHE A 63 -11.84 3.37 10.52
N LEU A 64 -12.18 4.37 11.35
CA LEU A 64 -11.73 5.75 11.16
C LEU A 64 -10.22 5.89 11.38
N GLU A 65 -9.63 5.05 12.23
CA GLU A 65 -8.20 5.03 12.51
C GLU A 65 -7.39 4.28 11.45
N LEU A 66 -8.06 3.45 10.64
CA LEU A 66 -7.43 2.67 9.60
C LEU A 66 -7.25 3.49 8.31
N SER A 67 -6.02 3.50 7.79
CA SER A 67 -5.64 4.12 6.52
C SER A 67 -5.49 3.09 5.40
N LEU A 68 -6.53 2.28 5.17
CA LEU A 68 -6.53 1.23 4.14
C LEU A 68 -6.72 1.82 2.73
N PRO A 69 -6.10 1.22 1.70
CA PRO A 69 -6.47 1.51 0.31
C PRO A 69 -7.97 1.25 0.06
N PRO A 70 -8.62 1.92 -0.90
CA PRO A 70 -10.07 1.87 -1.09
C PRO A 70 -10.63 0.45 -1.18
N GLU A 71 -10.08 -0.39 -2.06
CA GLU A 71 -10.51 -1.79 -2.23
C GLU A 71 -10.37 -2.60 -0.93
N LYS A 72 -9.26 -2.41 -0.20
CA LYS A 72 -9.02 -3.08 1.09
C LYS A 72 -9.94 -2.54 2.18
N GLY A 73 -10.21 -1.25 2.18
CA GLY A 73 -11.16 -0.61 3.08
C GLY A 73 -12.57 -1.11 2.85
N GLU A 74 -12.99 -1.22 1.59
CA GLU A 74 -14.31 -1.72 1.20
C GLU A 74 -14.50 -3.18 1.60
N ASN A 75 -13.52 -4.04 1.30
CA ASN A 75 -13.52 -5.44 1.75
C ASN A 75 -13.56 -5.55 3.27
N TRP A 76 -12.81 -4.71 3.97
CA TRP A 76 -12.82 -4.67 5.42
C TRP A 76 -14.20 -4.24 5.96
N VAL A 77 -14.83 -3.22 5.37
CA VAL A 77 -16.20 -2.78 5.74
C VAL A 77 -17.20 -3.91 5.53
N MET A 78 -17.15 -4.59 4.38
CA MET A 78 -18.02 -5.76 4.12
C MET A 78 -17.84 -6.85 5.18
N MET A 79 -16.59 -7.22 5.46
CA MET A 79 -16.29 -8.33 6.35
C MET A 79 -16.48 -8.02 7.83
N GLN A 80 -16.28 -6.77 8.26
CA GLN A 80 -16.25 -6.41 9.68
C GLN A 80 -17.45 -5.59 10.15
N ILE A 81 -18.02 -4.74 9.30
CA ILE A 81 -19.14 -3.89 9.69
C ILE A 81 -20.44 -4.44 9.11
N GLU A 82 -20.51 -4.61 7.79
CA GLU A 82 -21.74 -4.99 7.10
C GLU A 82 -22.20 -6.40 7.45
N SER A 83 -21.29 -7.38 7.57
CA SER A 83 -21.61 -8.73 8.05
C SER A 83 -22.27 -8.71 9.43
N ARG A 84 -21.71 -7.95 10.38
CA ARG A 84 -22.24 -7.81 11.74
C ARG A 84 -23.61 -7.14 11.75
N TRP A 85 -23.84 -6.16 10.87
CA TRP A 85 -25.18 -5.58 10.69
C TRP A 85 -26.18 -6.60 10.14
N HIS A 86 -25.79 -7.40 9.15
CA HIS A 86 -26.66 -8.46 8.63
C HIS A 86 -27.02 -9.48 9.72
N ASP A 87 -26.04 -9.94 10.49
CA ASP A 87 -26.26 -10.91 11.57
C ASP A 87 -27.16 -10.32 12.66
N LEU A 88 -26.93 -9.07 13.05
CA LEU A 88 -27.74 -8.36 14.03
C LEU A 88 -29.19 -8.23 13.55
N LEU A 89 -29.42 -7.76 12.33
CA LEU A 89 -30.76 -7.58 11.77
C LEU A 89 -31.49 -8.92 11.53
N LYS A 90 -30.76 -10.01 11.34
CA LYS A 90 -31.32 -11.36 11.23
C LYS A 90 -31.81 -11.89 12.58
N ILE A 91 -31.05 -11.65 13.66
CA ILE A 91 -31.39 -12.10 15.01
C ILE A 91 -32.43 -11.18 15.66
N HIS A 92 -32.33 -9.88 15.41
CA HIS A 92 -33.21 -8.84 15.94
C HIS A 92 -33.84 -8.04 14.79
N PRO A 93 -34.91 -8.55 14.15
CA PRO A 93 -35.58 -7.85 13.06
C PRO A 93 -36.03 -6.44 13.46
N GLN A 94 -35.67 -5.46 12.64
CA GLN A 94 -36.00 -4.05 12.83
C GLN A 94 -37.01 -3.57 11.78
N PRO A 95 -37.66 -2.41 11.98
CA PRO A 95 -38.46 -1.78 10.95
C PRO A 95 -37.67 -1.61 9.64
N LYS A 96 -38.30 -1.89 8.52
CA LYS A 96 -37.66 -1.83 7.19
C LYS A 96 -36.95 -0.50 6.93
N ILE A 97 -37.53 0.62 7.38
CA ILE A 97 -36.95 1.96 7.24
C ILE A 97 -35.59 2.06 7.95
N LEU A 98 -35.43 1.47 9.14
CA LEU A 98 -34.17 1.48 9.87
C LEU A 98 -33.12 0.64 9.13
N ALA A 99 -33.49 -0.56 8.69
CA ALA A 99 -32.60 -1.44 7.92
C ALA A 99 -32.13 -0.77 6.62
N ASP A 100 -33.06 -0.17 5.86
CA ASP A 100 -32.75 0.54 4.62
C ASP A 100 -31.79 1.72 4.87
N ASN A 101 -31.96 2.46 5.98
CA ASN A 101 -31.06 3.53 6.37
C ASN A 101 -29.64 3.02 6.71
N ILE A 102 -29.53 1.90 7.44
CA ILE A 102 -28.24 1.26 7.74
C ILE A 102 -27.50 0.90 6.45
N PHE A 103 -28.17 0.21 5.52
CA PHE A 103 -27.53 -0.20 4.26
C PHE A 103 -27.22 0.98 3.35
N LYS A 104 -28.02 2.06 3.40
CA LYS A 104 -27.70 3.32 2.74
C LYS A 104 -26.44 3.95 3.32
N SER A 105 -26.30 4.04 4.65
CA SER A 105 -25.09 4.56 5.30
C SER A 105 -23.86 3.70 5.00
N LEU A 106 -24.00 2.37 4.93
CA LEU A 106 -22.93 1.47 4.47
C LEU A 106 -22.54 1.72 3.01
N GLY A 107 -23.52 1.98 2.14
CA GLY A 107 -23.27 2.35 0.74
C GLY A 107 -22.52 3.68 0.61
N ILE A 108 -22.88 4.69 1.41
CA ILE A 108 -22.18 5.97 1.48
C ILE A 108 -20.75 5.77 2.02
N LEU A 109 -20.59 4.97 3.08
CA LEU A 109 -19.29 4.65 3.65
C LEU A 109 -18.36 4.03 2.60
N LYS A 110 -18.82 3.00 1.88
CA LYS A 110 -18.04 2.34 0.82
C LYS A 110 -17.66 3.29 -0.30
N LYS A 111 -18.60 4.12 -0.78
CA LYS A 111 -18.34 5.13 -1.82
C LYS A 111 -17.33 6.18 -1.37
N SER A 112 -17.40 6.62 -0.11
CA SER A 112 -16.51 7.65 0.43
C SER A 112 -15.03 7.25 0.42
N LEU A 113 -14.72 5.94 0.37
CA LEU A 113 -13.34 5.45 0.31
C LEU A 113 -12.63 5.80 -1.00
N TYR A 114 -13.39 6.11 -2.04
CA TYR A 114 -12.88 6.48 -3.37
C TYR A 114 -12.86 8.00 -3.58
N PHE A 115 -13.11 8.80 -2.53
CA PHE A 115 -13.20 10.25 -2.64
C PHE A 115 -11.97 10.89 -3.30
N GLY A 116 -10.76 10.55 -2.85
CA GLY A 116 -9.53 11.09 -3.45
C GLY A 116 -9.16 10.49 -4.81
N LEU A 117 -9.99 9.58 -5.34
CA LEU A 117 -9.95 9.02 -6.69
C LEU A 117 -11.05 9.57 -7.62
N ASP A 118 -11.95 10.43 -7.13
CA ASP A 118 -13.06 10.95 -7.93
C ASP A 118 -12.53 11.75 -9.13
N PRO A 119 -12.75 11.28 -10.39
CA PRO A 119 -12.26 11.95 -11.58
C PRO A 119 -12.72 13.41 -11.68
N VAL A 120 -13.94 13.71 -11.24
CA VAL A 120 -14.50 15.06 -11.32
C VAL A 120 -13.79 16.01 -10.36
N LEU A 121 -13.41 15.53 -9.17
CA LEU A 121 -12.66 16.34 -8.20
C LEU A 121 -11.21 16.51 -8.64
N ILE A 122 -10.62 15.44 -9.15
CA ILE A 122 -9.26 15.42 -9.66
C ILE A 122 -9.14 16.42 -10.80
N GLU A 123 -10.01 16.38 -11.81
CA GLU A 123 -9.96 17.30 -12.96
C GLU A 123 -10.09 18.76 -12.54
N LYS A 124 -10.95 19.07 -11.56
CA LYS A 124 -11.16 20.42 -11.04
C LYS A 124 -9.97 20.97 -10.25
N TYR A 125 -9.11 20.11 -9.73
CA TYR A 125 -7.93 20.54 -8.97
C TYR A 125 -6.80 20.99 -9.91
N ASP A 126 -6.56 22.29 -9.99
CA ASP A 126 -5.68 22.97 -10.96
C ASP A 126 -4.33 23.46 -10.38
N LYS A 127 -4.13 23.32 -9.06
CA LYS A 127 -2.92 23.80 -8.37
C LYS A 127 -1.65 23.01 -8.68
N ILE A 128 -1.76 21.83 -9.27
CA ILE A 128 -0.65 20.99 -9.71
C ILE A 128 -0.91 20.49 -11.13
N SER A 129 0.16 20.23 -11.89
CA SER A 129 0.07 19.66 -13.23
C SER A 129 -0.68 18.32 -13.24
N VAL A 130 -1.40 18.05 -14.32
CA VAL A 130 -2.21 16.82 -14.49
C VAL A 130 -1.34 15.57 -14.40
N GLU A 131 -0.13 15.62 -14.95
CA GLU A 131 0.84 14.52 -14.93
C GLU A 131 1.24 14.18 -13.50
N LEU A 132 1.67 15.18 -12.72
CA LEU A 132 2.04 15.03 -11.32
C LEU A 132 0.89 14.50 -10.46
N LYS A 133 -0.33 15.02 -10.69
CA LYS A 133 -1.55 14.60 -10.00
C LYS A 133 -1.87 13.14 -10.25
N ASN A 134 -1.87 12.72 -11.52
CA ASN A 134 -2.19 11.35 -11.91
C ASN A 134 -1.14 10.37 -11.39
N GLU A 135 0.15 10.74 -11.49
CA GLU A 135 1.22 9.91 -10.95
C GLU A 135 1.10 9.77 -9.43
N TRP A 136 0.91 10.89 -8.72
CA TRP A 136 0.74 10.92 -7.27
C TRP A 136 -0.38 9.98 -6.82
N ILE A 137 -1.58 10.17 -7.37
CA ILE A 137 -2.78 9.40 -7.04
C ILE A 137 -2.56 7.93 -7.34
N SER A 138 -1.98 7.60 -8.50
CA SER A 138 -1.70 6.21 -8.87
C SER A 138 -0.81 5.52 -7.83
N LEU A 139 0.15 6.22 -7.24
CA LEU A 139 1.10 5.63 -6.28
C LEU A 139 0.50 5.52 -4.86
N ILE A 140 -0.18 6.56 -4.37
CA ILE A 140 -0.71 6.55 -2.99
C ILE A 140 -1.97 5.70 -2.81
N TYR A 141 -2.70 5.41 -3.90
CA TYR A 141 -3.87 4.54 -3.86
C TYR A 141 -3.59 3.09 -4.29
N GLN A 142 -2.43 2.83 -4.89
CA GLN A 142 -2.05 1.47 -5.30
C GLN A 142 -1.97 0.52 -4.09
N ASN A 143 -2.50 -0.67 -4.29
CA ASN A 143 -2.54 -1.71 -3.28
C ASN A 143 -1.29 -2.59 -3.38
N PHE A 144 -0.37 -2.45 -2.41
CA PHE A 144 0.85 -3.25 -2.36
C PHE A 144 0.73 -4.44 -1.41
N GLU A 145 0.96 -5.64 -1.94
CA GLU A 145 1.05 -6.87 -1.15
C GLU A 145 2.46 -7.13 -0.63
N LYS A 146 3.48 -6.69 -1.37
CA LYS A 146 4.90 -6.87 -1.06
C LYS A 146 5.64 -5.54 -1.11
N PHE A 147 6.82 -5.50 -0.49
CA PHE A 147 7.69 -4.33 -0.53
C PHE A 147 8.21 -4.11 -1.96
N ASP A 148 8.01 -2.91 -2.48
CA ASP A 148 8.50 -2.47 -3.79
C ASP A 148 9.38 -1.22 -3.61
N PRO A 149 10.71 -1.35 -3.67
CA PRO A 149 11.64 -0.23 -3.58
C PRO A 149 11.45 0.78 -4.72
N GLY A 150 11.09 0.32 -5.92
CA GLY A 150 10.93 1.17 -7.11
C GLY A 150 9.76 2.12 -6.94
N MET A 151 8.63 1.61 -6.46
CA MET A 151 7.48 2.43 -6.12
C MET A 151 7.78 3.43 -5.02
N LEU A 152 8.43 2.98 -3.94
CA LEU A 152 8.77 3.87 -2.82
C LEU A 152 9.70 5.01 -3.26
N ASN A 153 10.66 4.72 -4.15
CA ASN A 153 11.51 5.75 -4.76
C ASN A 153 10.71 6.77 -5.56
N ARG A 154 9.67 6.34 -6.30
CA ARG A 154 8.80 7.27 -7.03
C ARG A 154 8.02 8.17 -6.09
N ILE A 155 7.45 7.63 -5.01
CA ILE A 155 6.78 8.44 -3.98
C ILE A 155 7.76 9.47 -3.38
N ILE A 156 8.97 9.05 -3.00
CA ILE A 156 9.98 9.95 -2.41
C ILE A 156 10.33 11.08 -3.40
N ARG A 157 10.58 10.77 -4.68
CA ARG A 157 10.87 11.78 -5.71
C ARG A 157 9.73 12.77 -5.91
N LEU A 158 8.48 12.31 -5.89
CA LEU A 158 7.32 13.20 -5.98
C LEU A 158 7.20 14.10 -4.75
N LEU A 159 7.50 13.57 -3.56
CA LEU A 159 7.50 14.36 -2.33
C LEU A 159 8.66 15.37 -2.27
N GLU A 160 9.77 15.15 -2.98
CA GLU A 160 10.85 16.13 -3.11
C GLU A 160 10.45 17.33 -4.00
N ASN A 161 9.42 17.19 -4.84
CA ASN A 161 8.92 18.27 -5.67
C ASN A 161 8.07 19.27 -4.84
N ASP A 162 8.51 20.52 -4.77
CA ASP A 162 7.87 21.58 -3.98
C ASP A 162 6.50 22.01 -4.52
N THR A 163 6.18 21.68 -5.78
CA THR A 163 4.85 21.97 -6.35
C THR A 163 3.75 21.09 -5.75
N LEU A 164 4.11 19.94 -5.15
CA LEU A 164 3.16 19.06 -4.48
C LEU A 164 2.82 19.64 -3.10
N ASN A 165 1.84 20.53 -3.03
CA ASN A 165 1.48 21.26 -1.82
C ASN A 165 0.68 20.40 -0.80
N ILE A 166 1.27 19.31 -0.31
CA ILE A 166 0.68 18.42 0.69
C ILE A 166 1.22 18.78 2.08
N ALA A 167 0.34 18.84 3.07
CA ALA A 167 0.74 19.04 4.46
C ALA A 167 1.69 17.93 4.93
N SER A 168 2.72 18.29 5.69
CA SER A 168 3.75 17.37 6.19
C SER A 168 4.58 16.65 5.10
N ARG A 169 4.58 17.11 3.84
CA ARG A 169 5.36 16.54 2.73
C ARG A 169 6.81 16.22 3.10
N GLU A 170 7.55 17.20 3.62
CA GLU A 170 8.97 17.02 4.00
C GLU A 170 9.15 15.97 5.10
N ARG A 171 8.26 15.97 6.10
CA ARG A 171 8.30 15.02 7.21
C ARG A 171 8.09 13.59 6.69
N SER A 172 7.08 13.41 5.85
CA SER A 172 6.78 12.11 5.24
C SER A 172 7.90 11.66 4.31
N CYS A 173 8.50 12.57 3.53
CA CYS A 173 9.67 12.27 2.70
C CYS A 173 10.83 11.72 3.54
N ARG A 174 11.24 12.45 4.60
CA ARG A 174 12.33 12.02 5.49
C ARG A 174 12.05 10.66 6.14
N ARG A 175 10.81 10.43 6.58
CA ARG A 175 10.40 9.15 7.16
C ARG A 175 10.45 8.01 6.14
N LEU A 176 9.95 8.22 4.94
CA LEU A 176 9.97 7.21 3.89
C LEU A 176 11.40 6.86 3.46
N VAL A 177 12.31 7.83 3.39
CA VAL A 177 13.75 7.59 3.15
C VAL A 177 14.35 6.70 4.24
N GLN A 178 14.08 7.00 5.52
CA GLN A 178 14.56 6.20 6.64
C GLN A 178 13.98 4.77 6.63
N LEU A 179 12.67 4.64 6.42
CA LEU A 179 11.98 3.35 6.34
C LEU A 179 12.48 2.52 5.15
N LYS A 180 12.78 3.16 4.02
CA LYS A 180 13.38 2.51 2.85
C LYS A 180 14.74 1.90 3.21
N ALA A 181 15.65 2.70 3.76
CA ALA A 181 16.99 2.23 4.11
C ALA A 181 16.94 1.06 5.11
N LEU A 182 16.01 1.11 6.06
CA LEU A 182 15.81 0.02 7.02
C LEU A 182 15.22 -1.25 6.34
N ALA A 183 14.30 -1.09 5.40
CA ALA A 183 13.73 -2.23 4.67
C ALA A 183 14.78 -2.92 3.78
N GLU A 184 15.63 -2.13 3.12
CA GLU A 184 16.71 -2.65 2.26
C GLU A 184 17.77 -3.41 3.08
N THR A 185 18.18 -2.88 4.23
CA THR A 185 19.14 -3.55 5.11
C THR A 185 18.58 -4.86 5.69
N MET A 186 17.31 -4.90 6.09
CA MET A 186 16.68 -6.14 6.54
C MET A 186 16.58 -7.18 5.43
N ASN A 187 16.22 -6.79 4.20
CA ASN A 187 16.17 -7.72 3.07
C ASN A 187 17.54 -8.32 2.74
N GLN A 188 18.60 -7.51 2.82
CA GLN A 188 19.98 -8.00 2.64
C GLN A 188 20.37 -9.00 3.73
N LEU A 189 20.04 -8.70 4.99
CA LEU A 189 20.34 -9.60 6.10
C LEU A 189 19.58 -10.93 6.00
N GLU A 190 18.31 -10.90 5.61
CA GLU A 190 17.49 -12.09 5.38
C GLU A 190 18.06 -12.93 4.24
N HIS A 191 18.45 -12.30 3.13
CA HIS A 191 19.07 -12.99 2.00
C HIS A 191 20.38 -13.66 2.39
N ASN A 192 21.26 -12.92 3.08
CA ASN A 192 22.54 -13.45 3.56
C ASN A 192 22.35 -14.63 4.53
N THR A 193 21.39 -14.52 5.45
CA THR A 193 21.09 -15.59 6.41
C THR A 193 20.53 -16.82 5.69
N ASN A 194 19.60 -16.65 4.77
CA ASN A 194 19.02 -17.75 4.01
C ASN A 194 20.06 -18.44 3.11
N PHE A 195 20.98 -17.68 2.53
CA PHE A 195 22.11 -18.22 1.78
C PHE A 195 23.03 -19.08 2.66
N LEU A 196 23.43 -18.57 3.83
CA LEU A 196 24.26 -19.32 4.77
C LEU A 196 23.56 -20.58 5.28
N LEU A 197 22.26 -20.51 5.59
CA LEU A 197 21.48 -21.68 5.98
C LEU A 197 21.43 -22.72 4.85
N GLN A 198 21.22 -22.31 3.61
CA GLN A 198 21.27 -23.22 2.46
C GLN A 198 22.67 -23.84 2.28
N GLN A 199 23.75 -23.09 2.50
CA GLN A 199 25.11 -23.63 2.44
C GLN A 199 25.39 -24.65 3.55
N VAL A 200 24.98 -24.36 4.80
CA VAL A 200 25.16 -25.27 5.94
C VAL A 200 24.31 -26.53 5.78
N LEU A 201 23.08 -26.40 5.27
CA LEU A 201 22.16 -27.52 5.05
C LEU A 201 22.54 -28.38 3.83
N ASN A 202 23.13 -27.79 2.79
CA ASN A 202 23.50 -28.49 1.56
C ASN A 202 24.97 -28.97 1.54
N GLY A 203 25.72 -28.81 2.64
CA GLY A 203 27.07 -29.33 2.78
C GLY A 203 28.11 -28.67 1.84
N GLY A 204 28.09 -27.34 1.71
CA GLY A 204 29.02 -26.59 0.87
C GLY A 204 30.44 -26.49 1.45
N THR A 205 31.42 -26.91 0.64
CA THR A 205 32.87 -26.98 0.89
C THR A 205 33.51 -25.67 1.39
N GLU A 206 34.50 -25.81 2.29
CA GLU A 206 35.28 -24.75 2.97
C GLU A 206 35.92 -23.70 2.02
N GLU A 207 36.07 -23.98 0.73
CA GLU A 207 36.78 -23.14 -0.24
C GLU A 207 36.13 -21.77 -0.53
N LEU A 208 34.81 -21.63 -0.43
CA LEU A 208 34.12 -20.35 -0.71
C LEU A 208 33.95 -19.45 0.53
N LEU A 209 34.04 -20.03 1.74
CA LEU A 209 34.03 -19.26 2.98
C LEU A 209 35.35 -18.48 3.16
N ALA A 210 36.45 -19.03 2.66
CA ALA A 210 37.76 -18.36 2.67
C ALA A 210 37.78 -17.10 1.77
N GLU A 211 37.06 -17.11 0.65
CA GLU A 211 37.00 -15.96 -0.28
C GLU A 211 36.17 -14.79 0.27
N TYR A 212 35.23 -15.05 1.18
CA TYR A 212 34.36 -14.03 1.78
C TYR A 212 34.88 -13.46 3.11
N LEU A 213 35.82 -14.14 3.76
CA LEU A 213 36.42 -13.71 5.03
C LEU A 213 37.75 -12.95 4.85
N ASP A 214 38.23 -12.79 3.62
CA ASP A 214 39.43 -11.99 3.33
C ASP A 214 39.05 -10.54 2.92
N PRO A 215 39.29 -9.53 3.76
CA PRO A 215 38.97 -8.13 3.46
C PRO A 215 39.86 -7.50 2.37
N SER A 216 40.75 -8.27 1.72
CA SER A 216 41.79 -7.75 0.82
C SER A 216 41.41 -7.68 -0.67
N ASN A 217 40.28 -8.22 -1.11
CA ASN A 217 39.97 -8.37 -2.55
C ASN A 217 38.97 -7.36 -3.16
N HIS A 218 38.97 -6.12 -2.68
CA HIS A 218 38.42 -5.01 -3.46
C HIS A 218 39.48 -4.38 -4.37
N THR A 219 39.71 -4.97 -5.53
CA THR A 219 40.18 -4.23 -6.72
C THR A 219 39.63 -4.86 -8.00
N PRO A 220 38.98 -4.09 -8.89
CA PRO A 220 38.42 -4.66 -10.12
C PRO A 220 39.56 -4.93 -11.11
N SER A 221 39.89 -6.20 -11.31
CA SER A 221 40.85 -6.60 -12.35
C SER A 221 40.24 -6.43 -13.73
N LYS A 222 40.81 -5.49 -14.50
CA LYS A 222 40.56 -5.25 -15.92
C LYS A 222 40.76 -6.55 -16.70
N LYS A 223 39.70 -7.08 -17.34
CA LYS A 223 39.87 -8.00 -18.48
C LYS A 223 39.66 -7.23 -19.79
N SER A 224 40.77 -7.13 -20.50
CA SER A 224 40.95 -6.48 -21.79
C SER A 224 40.09 -7.12 -22.88
N ILE A 225 39.45 -6.25 -23.67
CA ILE A 225 38.83 -6.57 -24.96
C ILE A 225 39.94 -6.68 -26.00
N THR A 226 39.99 -7.78 -26.75
CA THR A 226 40.70 -7.88 -28.05
C THR A 226 40.22 -9.12 -28.83
N PRO A 227 40.38 -9.20 -30.17
CA PRO A 227 39.25 -9.03 -31.09
C PRO A 227 38.94 -10.26 -31.96
N ILE A 228 37.76 -10.19 -32.60
CA ILE A 228 37.24 -11.12 -33.60
C ILE A 228 38.24 -11.29 -34.77
N LYS A 229 38.48 -12.55 -35.19
CA LYS A 229 39.08 -12.89 -36.49
C LYS A 229 38.21 -13.91 -37.24
N PRO A 230 38.25 -13.91 -38.59
CA PRO A 230 37.13 -14.29 -39.45
C PRO A 230 37.08 -15.78 -39.82
N SER A 231 35.91 -16.22 -40.30
CA SER A 231 35.67 -17.50 -40.99
C SER A 231 36.64 -17.75 -42.14
N PRO A 232 36.96 -19.03 -42.39
CA PRO A 232 37.18 -19.55 -43.73
C PRO A 232 36.05 -20.51 -44.14
N GLU A 233 35.68 -20.38 -45.41
CA GLU A 233 34.64 -21.10 -46.16
C GLU A 233 35.19 -22.43 -46.76
N PRO A 234 34.45 -23.21 -47.57
CA PRO A 234 34.15 -24.62 -47.35
C PRO A 234 35.01 -25.60 -48.17
N ILE A 235 35.08 -26.86 -47.75
CA ILE A 235 35.58 -27.98 -48.58
C ILE A 235 34.62 -29.16 -48.46
N GLY A 236 33.97 -29.51 -49.58
CA GLY A 236 33.13 -30.70 -49.73
C GLY A 236 33.95 -32.00 -49.73
N VAL A 237 33.34 -33.16 -49.50
CA VAL A 237 32.87 -34.17 -50.49
C VAL A 237 33.03 -35.54 -49.76
N PRO A 238 32.38 -36.69 -50.10
CA PRO A 238 31.13 -37.01 -50.82
C PRO A 238 30.13 -37.87 -50.00
N LEU A 239 28.88 -37.96 -50.46
CA LEU A 239 28.02 -39.13 -50.22
C LEU A 239 28.41 -40.27 -51.16
N ASN A 240 28.58 -41.48 -50.61
CA ASN A 240 28.54 -42.72 -51.38
C ASN A 240 27.28 -43.50 -51.00
N SER A 241 26.50 -43.76 -52.06
CA SER A 241 25.55 -44.85 -52.37
C SER A 241 24.87 -45.64 -51.26
#